data_AF-A0A2M9ZLL4-F1
#
_entry.id   AF-A0A2M9ZLL4-F1
#
_cell.length_a   1.000
_cell.length_b   1.000
_cell.length_c   1.000
_cell.angle_alpha   90.00
_cell.angle_beta   90.00
_cell.angle_gamma   90.00
#
_symmetry.space_group_name_H-M   'P 1'
#
loop_
_entity.id
_entity.type
_entity.pdbx_description
1 polymer ?
#
loop_
_entity_poly.entity_id
_entity_poly.type
_entity_poly.pdbx_seq_one_letter_code
_entity_poly.pdbx_strand_id
1 'polypeptide(L)'
;MNGANGFLFAFLFGLIAAVGNAIFAFGQKKSENGENPFLFLSLTVVTCLFILLLSTLFFPKDEILSYIKRNLKWSLISGIGLSITYLGFYLLYSRFGASYYILYAVLSVLTTSFLLGIIVLKENFNIYYGLSVISSFITIFLYYLGKKGQ
;
A
#
# COMPACT_ATOMS: atom_id res chain seq x y z
N MET A 1 -8.23 6.89 22.08
CA MET A 1 -6.78 7.09 22.23
C MET A 1 -6.51 8.58 22.37
N ASN A 2 -5.74 9.02 23.37
CA ASN A 2 -5.28 10.40 23.46
C ASN A 2 -4.53 10.77 22.16
N GLY A 3 -4.77 11.98 21.62
CA GLY A 3 -4.34 12.35 20.26
C GLY A 3 -2.87 12.10 19.94
N ALA A 4 -1.96 12.32 20.90
CA ALA A 4 -0.52 12.11 20.71
C ALA A 4 -0.13 10.62 20.60
N ASN A 5 -0.67 9.76 21.47
CA ASN A 5 -0.44 8.31 21.39
C ASN A 5 -1.09 7.72 20.14
N GLY A 6 -2.21 8.30 19.69
CA GLY A 6 -2.88 7.94 18.45
C GLY A 6 -2.00 8.09 17.22
N PHE A 7 -1.40 9.26 17.07
CA PHE A 7 -0.50 9.56 15.96
C PHE A 7 0.75 8.67 15.96
N LEU A 8 1.36 8.44 17.14
CA LEU A 8 2.56 7.61 17.24
C LEU A 8 2.32 6.18 16.74
N PHE A 9 1.21 5.54 17.16
CA PHE A 9 0.90 4.19 16.68
C PHE A 9 0.61 4.15 15.18
N ALA A 10 -0.14 5.14 14.66
CA ALA A 10 -0.39 5.25 13.23
C ALA A 10 0.91 5.40 12.42
N PHE A 11 1.85 6.20 12.92
CA PHE A 11 3.18 6.37 12.33
C PHE A 11 3.97 5.06 12.34
N LEU A 12 4.01 4.34 13.47
CA LEU A 12 4.73 3.07 13.58
C LEU A 12 4.16 1.99 12.65
N PHE A 13 2.82 1.87 12.57
CA PHE A 13 2.19 0.93 11.63
C PHE A 13 2.44 1.32 10.18
N GLY A 14 2.39 2.61 9.86
CA GLY A 14 2.78 3.12 8.54
C GLY A 14 4.23 2.79 8.19
N LEU A 15 5.15 2.90 9.15
CA LEU A 15 6.55 2.55 8.95
C LEU A 15 6.75 1.05 8.66
N ILE A 16 6.06 0.17 9.40
CA ILE A 16 6.09 -1.28 9.14
C ILE A 16 5.59 -1.56 7.71
N ALA A 17 4.49 -0.94 7.30
CA ALA A 17 3.97 -1.08 5.94
C ALA A 17 4.97 -0.57 4.87
N ALA A 18 5.64 0.56 5.13
CA ALA A 18 6.65 1.11 4.23
C ALA A 18 7.87 0.18 4.08
N VAL A 19 8.35 -0.43 5.17
CA VAL A 19 9.44 -1.43 5.13
C VAL A 19 9.01 -2.67 4.34
N GLY A 20 7.80 -3.20 4.61
CA GLY A 20 7.27 -4.34 3.86
C GLY A 20 7.18 -4.05 2.36
N ASN A 21 6.72 -2.87 1.99
CA ASN A 21 6.68 -2.45 0.59
C ASN A 21 8.08 -2.31 -0.03
N ALA A 22 9.09 -1.83 0.71
CA ALA A 22 10.46 -1.76 0.21
C ALA A 22 11.04 -3.16 -0.08
N ILE A 23 10.80 -4.14 0.80
CA ILE A 23 11.18 -5.54 0.59
C ILE A 23 10.46 -6.11 -0.64
N PHE A 24 9.17 -5.83 -0.77
CA PHE A 24 8.40 -6.26 -1.93
C PHE A 24 8.96 -5.69 -3.24
N ALA A 25 9.18 -4.37 -3.29
CA ALA A 25 9.76 -3.70 -4.45
C ALA A 25 11.16 -4.23 -4.81
N PHE A 26 11.99 -4.55 -3.81
CA PHE A 26 13.30 -5.18 -4.01
C PHE A 26 13.16 -6.55 -4.68
N GLY A 27 12.27 -7.41 -4.17
CA GLY A 27 12.00 -8.73 -4.77
C GLY A 27 11.54 -8.62 -6.22
N GLN A 28 10.62 -7.71 -6.51
CA GLN A 28 10.13 -7.46 -7.88
C GLN A 28 11.20 -6.92 -8.82
N LYS A 29 12.12 -6.10 -8.31
CA LYS A 29 13.20 -5.56 -9.14
C LYS A 29 14.25 -6.62 -9.47
N LYS A 30 14.43 -7.60 -8.58
CA LYS A 30 15.43 -8.67 -8.71
C LYS A 30 14.89 -9.91 -9.41
N SER A 31 13.57 -10.10 -9.47
CA SER A 31 12.97 -11.17 -10.25
C SER A 31 13.26 -11.01 -11.73
N GLU A 32 13.37 -12.13 -12.45
CA GLU A 32 13.46 -12.12 -13.90
C GLU A 32 12.16 -11.56 -14.50
N ASN A 33 12.32 -10.82 -15.60
CA ASN A 33 11.17 -10.32 -16.35
C ASN A 33 10.53 -11.50 -17.10
N GLY A 34 9.48 -12.07 -16.53
CA GLY A 34 8.67 -13.08 -17.19
C GLY A 34 7.64 -12.47 -18.13
N GLU A 35 7.26 -13.22 -19.17
CA GLU A 35 6.14 -12.85 -20.06
C GLU A 35 4.81 -12.81 -19.30
N ASN A 36 4.67 -13.66 -18.27
CA ASN A 36 3.46 -13.75 -17.46
C ASN A 36 3.66 -13.18 -16.04
N PRO A 37 3.26 -11.92 -15.78
CA PRO A 37 3.37 -11.29 -14.46
C PRO A 37 2.55 -12.00 -13.37
N PHE A 38 1.48 -12.70 -13.76
CA PHE A 38 0.57 -13.34 -12.80
C PHE A 38 1.20 -14.53 -12.09
N LEU A 39 2.18 -15.20 -12.69
CA LEU A 39 2.87 -16.33 -12.06
C LEU A 39 3.70 -15.87 -10.86
N PHE A 40 4.52 -14.82 -11.06
CA PHE A 40 5.30 -14.22 -9.98
C PHE A 40 4.39 -13.69 -8.86
N LEU A 41 3.32 -12.99 -9.23
CA LEU A 41 2.36 -12.44 -8.27
C LEU A 41 1.62 -13.54 -7.51
N SER A 42 1.25 -14.65 -8.16
CA SER A 42 0.60 -15.78 -7.50
C SER A 42 1.51 -16.42 -6.45
N LEU A 43 2.78 -16.65 -6.78
CA LEU A 43 3.77 -17.18 -5.82
C LEU A 43 4.01 -16.21 -4.66
N THR A 44 4.03 -14.90 -4.94
CA THR A 44 4.11 -13.86 -3.91
C THR A 44 2.91 -13.95 -2.95
N VAL A 45 1.69 -14.05 -3.48
CA VAL A 45 0.46 -14.16 -2.68
C VAL A 45 0.44 -15.44 -1.85
N VAL A 46 0.90 -16.58 -2.40
CA VAL A 46 1.02 -17.83 -1.63
C VAL A 46 1.99 -17.66 -0.46
N THR A 47 3.13 -17.02 -0.68
CA THR A 47 4.10 -16.72 0.39
C THR A 47 3.50 -15.79 1.46
N CYS A 48 2.79 -14.75 1.02
CA CYS A 48 2.07 -13.83 1.92
C CYS A 48 1.01 -14.56 2.75
N LEU A 49 0.17 -15.38 2.11
CA LEU A 49 -0.85 -16.18 2.77
C LEU A 49 -0.25 -17.12 3.82
N PHE A 50 0.86 -17.79 3.50
CA PHE A 50 1.55 -18.66 4.44
C PHE A 50 2.03 -17.88 5.69
N ILE A 51 2.65 -16.71 5.50
CA ILE A 51 3.10 -15.87 6.62
C ILE A 51 1.91 -15.36 7.45
N LEU A 52 0.82 -14.96 6.81
CA LEU A 52 -0.40 -14.52 7.52
C LEU A 52 -1.02 -15.65 8.33
N LEU A 53 -1.13 -16.86 7.75
CA LEU A 53 -1.64 -18.04 8.46
C LEU A 53 -0.74 -18.39 9.65
N LEU A 54 0.58 -18.35 9.49
CA LEU A 54 1.51 -18.57 10.59
C LEU A 54 1.35 -17.50 11.68
N SER A 55 1.13 -16.26 11.27
CA SER A 55 0.90 -15.14 12.19
C SER A 55 -0.34 -15.36 13.06
N THR A 56 -1.39 -16.00 12.55
CA THR A 56 -2.61 -16.29 13.33
C THR A 56 -2.36 -17.11 14.59
N LEU A 57 -1.27 -17.89 14.65
CA LEU A 57 -0.91 -18.68 15.83
C LEU A 57 -0.52 -17.82 17.04
N PHE A 58 -0.17 -16.56 16.81
CA PHE A 58 0.27 -15.62 17.85
C PHE A 58 -0.84 -14.69 18.35
N PHE A 59 -2.06 -14.82 17.82
CA PHE A 59 -3.19 -13.94 18.17
C PHE A 59 -4.36 -14.74 18.77
N PRO A 60 -5.25 -14.07 19.54
CA PRO A 60 -6.44 -14.70 20.10
C PRO A 60 -7.30 -15.37 19.03
N LYS A 61 -7.89 -16.52 19.37
CA LYS A 61 -8.79 -17.25 18.47
C LYS A 61 -10.20 -16.69 18.58
N ASP A 62 -10.63 -15.98 17.55
CA ASP A 62 -12.05 -15.70 17.34
C ASP A 62 -12.79 -16.97 16.87
N GLU A 63 -14.12 -16.97 16.99
CA GLU A 63 -14.95 -17.93 16.29
C GLU A 63 -14.82 -17.72 14.76
N ILE A 64 -13.95 -18.52 14.14
CA ILE A 64 -13.48 -18.34 12.76
C ILE A 64 -14.64 -18.21 11.77
N LEU A 65 -15.64 -19.08 11.88
CA LEU A 65 -16.75 -19.12 10.92
C LEU A 65 -17.61 -17.85 10.99
N SER A 66 -17.87 -17.34 12.19
CA SER A 66 -18.66 -16.12 12.36
C SER A 66 -17.87 -14.89 11.93
N TYR A 67 -16.56 -14.85 12.20
CA TYR A 67 -15.67 -13.79 11.73
C TYR A 67 -15.62 -13.72 10.18
N ILE A 68 -15.44 -14.87 9.51
CA ILE A 68 -15.38 -14.92 8.05
C ILE A 68 -16.70 -14.45 7.44
N LYS A 69 -17.84 -14.96 7.92
CA LYS A 69 -19.16 -14.57 7.39
C LYS A 69 -19.42 -13.07 7.50
N ARG A 70 -19.02 -12.44 8.62
CA ARG A 70 -19.19 -10.99 8.82
C ARG A 70 -18.32 -10.15 7.88
N ASN A 71 -17.14 -10.65 7.50
CA ASN A 71 -16.14 -9.89 6.77
C ASN A 71 -15.98 -10.28 5.29
N LEU A 72 -16.68 -11.33 4.82
CA LEU A 72 -16.49 -11.90 3.50
C LEU A 72 -16.56 -10.85 2.38
N LYS A 73 -17.60 -10.01 2.38
CA LYS A 73 -17.78 -8.96 1.38
C LYS A 73 -16.58 -8.01 1.34
N TRP A 74 -16.13 -7.54 2.50
CA TRP A 74 -15.01 -6.61 2.59
C TRP A 74 -13.69 -7.27 2.23
N SER A 75 -13.48 -8.52 2.65
CA SER A 75 -12.32 -9.32 2.27
C SER A 75 -12.21 -9.50 0.75
N LEU A 76 -13.34 -9.70 0.05
CA LEU A 76 -13.36 -9.83 -1.41
C LEU A 76 -13.02 -8.51 -2.10
N ILE A 77 -13.61 -7.39 -1.64
CA ILE A 77 -13.30 -6.05 -2.17
C ILE A 77 -11.82 -5.71 -1.95
N SER A 78 -11.30 -5.96 -0.73
CA SER A 78 -9.89 -5.76 -0.42
C SER A 78 -8.97 -6.66 -1.24
N GLY A 79 -9.37 -7.92 -1.50
CA GLY A 79 -8.61 -8.84 -2.35
C GLY A 79 -8.50 -8.36 -3.79
N ILE A 80 -9.58 -7.79 -4.36
CA ILE A 80 -9.55 -7.16 -5.69
C ILE A 80 -8.63 -5.94 -5.69
N GLY A 81 -8.71 -5.09 -4.66
CA GLY A 81 -7.81 -3.94 -4.52
C GLY A 81 -6.34 -4.37 -4.45
N LEU A 82 -6.03 -5.38 -3.64
CA LEU A 82 -4.68 -5.91 -3.45
C LEU A 82 -4.10 -6.48 -4.75
N SER A 83 -4.90 -7.18 -5.55
CA SER A 83 -4.42 -7.74 -6.84
C SER A 83 -4.06 -6.63 -7.84
N ILE A 84 -4.87 -5.56 -7.91
CA ILE A 84 -4.59 -4.38 -8.74
C ILE A 84 -3.31 -3.69 -8.26
N THR A 85 -3.15 -3.50 -6.94
CA THR A 85 -1.95 -2.91 -6.35
C THR A 85 -0.69 -3.71 -6.70
N TYR A 86 -0.73 -5.03 -6.52
CA TYR A 86 0.41 -5.90 -6.84
C TYR A 86 0.76 -5.91 -8.32
N LEU A 87 -0.25 -5.91 -9.20
CA LEU A 87 -0.04 -5.78 -10.65
C LEU A 87 0.61 -4.44 -11.00
N GLY A 88 0.10 -3.33 -10.44
CA GLY A 88 0.67 -2.00 -10.64
C GLY A 88 2.12 -1.92 -10.17
N PHE A 89 2.43 -2.49 -9.00
CA PHE A 89 3.79 -2.57 -8.49
C PHE A 89 4.70 -3.42 -9.34
N TYR A 90 4.23 -4.55 -9.87
CA TYR A 90 5.00 -5.35 -10.81
C TYR A 90 5.37 -4.55 -12.04
N LEU A 91 4.39 -3.91 -12.68
CA LEU A 91 4.63 -3.09 -13.87
C LEU A 91 5.57 -1.92 -13.59
N LEU A 92 5.45 -1.30 -12.41
CA LEU A 92 6.28 -0.17 -12.01
C LEU A 92 7.73 -0.58 -11.72
N TYR A 93 7.95 -1.54 -10.83
CA TYR A 93 9.29 -1.83 -10.32
C TYR A 93 10.11 -2.72 -11.26
N SER A 94 9.50 -3.68 -11.95
CA SER A 94 10.23 -4.50 -12.92
C SER A 94 10.86 -3.63 -14.01
N ARG A 95 10.12 -2.63 -14.50
CA ARG A 95 10.50 -1.77 -15.64
C ARG A 95 11.25 -0.50 -15.25
N PHE A 96 10.74 0.28 -14.30
CA PHE A 96 11.20 1.66 -14.07
C PHE A 96 12.13 1.81 -12.86
N GLY A 97 12.19 0.81 -11.98
CA GLY A 97 13.08 0.80 -10.80
C GLY A 97 12.50 1.47 -9.56
N ALA A 98 13.24 1.36 -8.44
CA ALA A 98 12.73 1.73 -7.11
C ALA A 98 12.49 3.23 -6.91
N SER A 99 13.19 4.11 -7.64
CA SER A 99 12.99 5.57 -7.48
C SER A 99 11.59 6.04 -7.88
N TYR A 100 10.93 5.31 -8.78
CA TYR A 100 9.54 5.58 -9.17
C TYR A 100 8.53 5.30 -8.04
N TYR A 101 9.00 4.76 -6.90
CA TYR A 101 8.20 4.71 -5.67
C TYR A 101 7.68 6.08 -5.25
N ILE A 102 8.45 7.15 -5.47
CA ILE A 102 8.03 8.51 -5.10
C ILE A 102 6.72 8.86 -5.83
N LEU A 103 6.62 8.52 -7.11
CA LEU A 103 5.42 8.76 -7.91
C LEU A 103 4.24 7.92 -7.39
N TYR A 104 4.46 6.64 -7.11
CA TYR A 104 3.43 5.80 -6.49
C TYR A 104 2.98 6.34 -5.14
N ALA A 105 3.92 6.71 -4.26
CA ALA A 105 3.62 7.14 -2.89
C ALA A 105 2.73 8.38 -2.91
N VAL A 106 3.05 9.36 -3.76
CA VAL A 106 2.20 10.55 -3.93
C VAL A 106 0.83 10.19 -4.50
N LEU A 107 0.77 9.40 -5.57
CA LEU A 107 -0.51 8.99 -6.17
C LEU A 107 -1.36 8.17 -5.18
N SER A 108 -0.73 7.37 -4.33
CA SER A 108 -1.40 6.64 -3.26
C SER A 108 -2.00 7.62 -2.26
N VAL A 109 -1.26 8.63 -1.78
CA VAL A 109 -1.80 9.66 -0.87
C VAL A 109 -3.02 10.37 -1.49
N LEU A 110 -2.94 10.76 -2.77
CA LEU A 110 -4.04 11.42 -3.46
C LEU A 110 -5.28 10.50 -3.60
N THR A 111 -5.09 9.22 -3.87
CA THR A 111 -6.21 8.28 -4.05
C THR A 111 -6.79 7.78 -2.72
N THR A 112 -5.96 7.50 -1.71
CA THR A 112 -6.42 6.93 -0.43
C THR A 112 -6.84 8.01 0.56
N SER A 113 -6.01 9.03 0.77
CA SER A 113 -6.29 10.05 1.78
C SER A 113 -7.23 11.12 1.24
N PHE A 114 -7.02 11.55 -0.02
CA PHE A 114 -7.89 12.57 -0.60
C PHE A 114 -9.18 12.01 -1.19
N LEU A 115 -9.13 11.15 -2.21
CA LEU A 115 -10.36 10.63 -2.82
C LEU A 115 -11.16 9.74 -1.85
N LEU A 116 -10.55 8.67 -1.30
CA LEU A 116 -11.28 7.76 -0.44
C LEU A 116 -11.61 8.39 0.93
N GLY A 117 -10.62 8.92 1.66
CA GLY A 117 -10.83 9.50 2.99
C GLY A 117 -11.78 10.70 3.00
N ILE A 118 -11.49 11.73 2.21
CA ILE A 118 -12.27 12.98 2.25
C ILE A 118 -13.55 12.87 1.41
N ILE A 119 -13.48 12.38 0.17
CA ILE A 119 -14.64 12.44 -0.73
C ILE A 119 -15.63 11.31 -0.43
N VAL A 120 -15.15 10.07 -0.30
CA VAL A 120 -16.03 8.90 -0.14
C VAL A 120 -16.42 8.68 1.32
N LEU A 121 -15.45 8.66 2.24
CA LEU A 121 -15.66 8.39 3.66
C LEU A 121 -16.06 9.64 4.45
N LYS A 122 -15.94 10.83 3.85
CA LYS A 122 -16.32 12.13 4.45
C LYS A 122 -15.61 12.40 5.78
N GLU A 123 -14.33 12.04 5.86
CA GLU A 123 -13.51 12.32 7.03
C GLU A 123 -13.25 13.83 7.18
N ASN A 124 -13.02 14.27 8.42
CA ASN A 124 -12.80 15.69 8.72
C ASN A 124 -11.54 16.22 8.04
N PHE A 125 -11.71 17.26 7.22
CA PHE A 125 -10.63 17.91 6.48
C PHE A 125 -10.31 19.27 7.09
N ASN A 126 -9.07 19.45 7.51
CA ASN A 126 -8.56 20.73 7.99
C ASN A 126 -7.55 21.34 7.01
N ILE A 127 -7.16 22.60 7.26
CA ILE A 127 -6.22 23.31 6.39
C ILE A 127 -4.85 22.63 6.27
N TYR A 128 -4.38 21.97 7.32
CA TYR A 128 -3.10 21.24 7.30
C TYR A 128 -3.14 20.00 6.39
N TYR A 129 -4.28 19.30 6.33
CA TYR A 129 -4.49 18.25 5.34
C TYR A 129 -4.45 18.82 3.91
N GLY A 130 -5.08 19.98 3.68
CA GLY A 130 -5.02 20.65 2.38
C GLY A 130 -3.60 21.04 1.97
N LEU A 131 -2.82 21.60 2.89
CA LEU A 131 -1.40 21.89 2.66
C LEU A 131 -0.61 20.62 2.34
N SER A 132 -0.90 19.49 3.01
CA SER A 132 -0.24 18.21 2.74
C SER A 132 -0.54 17.69 1.32
N VAL A 133 -1.77 17.84 0.84
CA VAL A 133 -2.14 17.49 -0.53
C VAL A 133 -1.41 18.37 -1.55
N ILE A 134 -1.33 19.69 -1.31
CA ILE A 134 -0.58 20.61 -2.17
C ILE A 134 0.91 20.25 -2.20
N SER A 135 1.52 19.98 -1.06
CA SER A 135 2.92 19.53 -0.95
C SER A 135 3.17 18.23 -1.71
N SER A 136 2.18 17.35 -1.79
CA SER A 136 2.26 16.11 -2.56
C SER A 136 2.38 16.40 -4.06
N PHE A 137 1.60 17.34 -4.60
CA PHE A 137 1.76 17.79 -6.00
C PHE A 137 3.13 18.44 -6.27
N ILE A 138 3.61 19.27 -5.34
CA ILE A 138 4.96 19.87 -5.42
C ILE A 138 6.03 18.77 -5.47
N THR A 139 5.85 17.70 -4.70
CA THR A 139 6.78 16.55 -4.69
C THR A 139 6.85 15.86 -6.05
N ILE A 140 5.71 15.63 -6.73
CA ILE A 140 5.71 15.09 -8.11
C ILE A 140 6.46 16.02 -9.05
N PHE A 141 6.20 17.33 -8.97
CA PHE A 141 6.83 18.31 -9.84
C PHE A 141 8.36 18.33 -9.67
N LEU A 142 8.83 18.38 -8.42
CA LEU A 142 10.26 18.32 -8.12
C LEU A 142 10.89 16.98 -8.56
N TYR A 143 10.21 15.86 -8.34
CA TYR A 143 10.68 14.55 -8.80
C TYR A 143 10.82 14.51 -10.33
N TYR A 144 9.84 15.05 -11.06
CA TYR A 144 9.88 15.16 -12.51
C TYR A 144 11.07 15.99 -13.00
N LEU A 145 11.30 17.17 -12.40
CA LEU A 145 12.46 18.01 -12.74
C LEU A 145 13.78 17.28 -12.46
N GLY A 146 13.89 16.61 -11.32
CA GLY A 146 15.07 15.81 -10.96
C GLY A 146 15.34 14.67 -11.93
N LYS A 147 14.29 14.00 -12.43
CA LYS A 147 14.43 12.93 -13.44
C LYS A 147 14.76 13.45 -14.83
N LYS A 148 14.22 14.61 -15.23
CA LYS A 148 14.51 15.24 -16.53
C LYS A 148 15.98 15.69 -16.63
N GLY A 149 16.62 16.02 -15.51
CA GLY A 149 18.02 16.42 -15.45
C GLY A 149 19.04 15.27 -15.40
N GLN A 150 18.61 14.00 -15.42
CA GLN A 150 19.45 12.81 -15.50
C GLN A 150 19.50 12.29 -16.94
#